data_AF-A0AAV7PX82-F1
#
_entry.id   AF-A0AAV7PX82-F1
#
_cell.length_a   1.000
_cell.length_b   1.000
_cell.length_c   1.000
_cell.angle_alpha   90.00
_cell.angle_beta   90.00
_cell.angle_gamma   90.00
#
_symmetry.space_group_name_H-M   'P 1'
#
loop_
_entity.id
_entity.type
_entity.pdbx_description
1 polymer ?
#
loop_
_entity_poly.entity_id
_entity_poly.type
_entity_poly.pdbx_seq_one_letter_code
_entity_poly.pdbx_strand_id
1 'polypeptide(L)'
;MGDYSDSDEETPEWCSCEECEDMQAPEENLCCHNHNCMLKNMNYYSVDCITSHPAFKTVVLDPFVLETAYYSYRKSKYRRGKLSTGELRNYRLYRYTAYRQLTRWCWGMLGNNNRVELPACAITVIRNTFHSGYSRY
;
A
#
# COMPACT_ATOMS: atom_id res chain seq x y z
N MET A 1 -38.40 15.21 -1.99
CA MET A 1 -37.25 16.11 -1.79
C MET A 1 -36.62 15.68 -0.47
N GLY A 2 -35.46 15.06 -0.35
CA GLY A 2 -34.30 15.04 -1.23
C GLY A 2 -33.12 15.67 -0.49
N ASP A 3 -32.79 15.19 0.72
CA ASP A 3 -31.61 15.62 1.47
C ASP A 3 -30.46 14.63 1.17
N TYR A 4 -29.77 14.89 0.05
CA TYR A 4 -28.46 14.31 -0.23
C TYR A 4 -27.42 15.22 0.41
N SER A 5 -26.93 14.86 1.60
CA SER A 5 -25.70 15.44 2.14
C SER A 5 -24.53 14.79 1.42
N ASP A 6 -24.07 15.43 0.36
CA ASP A 6 -22.75 15.20 -0.22
C ASP A 6 -21.74 15.72 0.81
N SER A 7 -21.14 14.81 1.58
CA SER A 7 -20.02 15.16 2.42
C SER A 7 -18.82 15.32 1.49
N ASP A 8 -18.60 16.54 1.00
CA ASP A 8 -17.38 16.96 0.33
C ASP A 8 -16.20 16.69 1.29
N GLU A 9 -15.60 15.50 1.21
CA GLU A 9 -14.30 15.24 1.83
C GLU A 9 -13.29 16.10 1.07
N GLU A 10 -13.04 17.31 1.59
CA GLU A 10 -12.04 18.21 1.04
C GLU A 10 -10.67 17.49 1.02
N THR A 11 -10.10 17.37 -0.18
CA THR A 11 -8.75 16.82 -0.34
C THR A 11 -7.74 17.68 0.43
N PRO A 12 -6.85 17.09 1.24
CA PRO A 12 -5.91 17.88 2.04
C PRO A 12 -5.01 18.77 1.17
N GLU A 13 -4.71 20.00 1.63
CA GLU A 13 -3.91 20.97 0.88
C GLU A 13 -2.48 20.48 0.52
N TRP A 14 -1.96 19.51 1.28
CA TRP A 14 -0.66 18.89 1.04
C TRP A 14 -0.69 17.78 -0.02
N CYS A 15 -1.88 17.38 -0.47
CA CYS A 15 -2.07 16.37 -1.51
C CYS A 15 -1.99 17.00 -2.91
N SER A 16 -1.35 16.28 -3.83
CA SER A 16 -1.27 16.66 -5.26
C SER A 16 -1.86 15.59 -6.19
N CYS A 17 -2.26 14.44 -5.65
CA CYS A 17 -2.82 13.32 -6.41
C CYS A 17 -4.31 13.11 -6.17
N GLU A 18 -4.96 13.98 -5.40
CA GLU A 18 -6.41 14.01 -5.09
C GLU A 18 -6.98 12.77 -4.36
N GLU A 19 -6.11 11.83 -3.97
CA GLU A 19 -6.49 10.51 -3.41
C GLU A 19 -5.91 10.28 -2.00
N CYS A 20 -5.38 11.33 -1.35
CA CYS A 20 -4.86 11.22 0.02
C CYS A 20 -5.90 11.65 1.04
N GLU A 21 -5.84 11.02 2.21
CA GLU A 21 -6.59 11.39 3.42
C GLU A 21 -5.59 11.81 4.51
N ASP A 22 -6.05 12.57 5.50
CA ASP A 22 -5.24 12.89 6.69
C ASP A 22 -4.92 11.64 7.49
N MET A 23 -3.64 11.48 7.81
CA MET A 23 -3.12 10.38 8.61
C MET A 23 -3.18 10.72 10.09
N GLN A 24 -3.05 9.70 10.95
CA GLN A 24 -3.09 9.88 12.39
C GLN A 24 -1.94 10.77 12.90
N ALA A 25 -0.79 10.69 12.25
CA ALA A 25 0.39 11.47 12.59
C ALA A 25 0.75 12.39 11.42
N PRO A 26 0.98 13.70 11.64
CA PRO A 26 1.28 14.65 10.57
C PRO A 26 2.51 14.28 9.73
N GLU A 27 3.50 13.59 10.31
CA GLU A 27 4.65 13.08 9.57
C GLU A 27 4.29 12.00 8.54
N GLU A 28 3.12 11.35 8.66
CA GLU A 28 2.61 10.39 7.69
C GLU A 28 1.85 11.05 6.52
N ASN A 29 1.60 12.37 6.59
CA ASN A 29 0.91 13.15 5.54
C ASN A 29 1.83 13.42 4.34
N LEU A 30 2.12 12.36 3.58
CA LEU A 30 2.97 12.40 2.38
C LEU A 30 2.18 12.00 1.14
N CYS A 31 2.29 12.79 0.07
CA CYS A 31 1.68 12.50 -1.22
C CYS A 31 2.62 11.60 -2.06
N CYS A 32 2.04 10.76 -2.93
CA CYS A 32 2.83 9.93 -3.84
C CYS A 32 3.68 10.76 -4.83
N HIS A 33 3.32 12.02 -5.05
CA HIS A 33 4.09 12.99 -5.84
C HIS A 33 5.37 13.46 -5.13
N ASN A 34 5.50 13.31 -3.80
CA ASN A 34 6.73 13.67 -3.08
C ASN A 34 7.88 12.67 -3.33
N HIS A 35 7.63 11.56 -4.02
CA HIS A 35 8.61 10.52 -4.27
C HIS A 35 8.97 10.42 -5.76
N ASN A 36 10.19 10.84 -6.13
CA ASN A 36 10.69 10.81 -7.51
C ASN A 36 10.58 9.43 -8.19
N CYS A 37 10.73 8.34 -7.45
CA CYS A 37 10.58 7.00 -7.99
C CYS A 37 9.11 6.67 -8.34
N MET A 38 8.16 7.11 -7.53
CA MET A 38 6.73 6.93 -7.80
C MET A 38 6.30 7.81 -8.97
N LEU A 39 6.75 9.06 -9.03
CA LEU A 39 6.52 9.96 -10.18
C LEU A 39 6.96 9.32 -11.50
N LYS A 40 8.14 8.67 -11.54
CA LYS A 40 8.60 7.94 -12.73
C LYS A 40 7.65 6.83 -13.15
N ASN A 41 7.19 6.01 -12.20
CA ASN A 41 6.24 4.93 -12.48
C ASN A 41 4.89 5.48 -12.97
N MET A 42 4.39 6.54 -12.33
CA MET A 42 3.13 7.20 -12.68
C MET A 42 3.18 7.85 -14.06
N ASN A 43 4.22 8.63 -14.37
CA ASN A 43 4.39 9.29 -15.66
C ASN A 43 4.48 8.30 -16.82
N TYR A 44 5.15 7.16 -16.62
CA TYR A 44 5.25 6.12 -17.65
C TYR A 44 3.88 5.58 -18.08
N TYR A 45 2.92 5.52 -17.15
CA TYR A 45 1.56 5.04 -17.42
C TYR A 45 0.52 6.17 -17.55
N SER A 46 0.96 7.43 -17.45
CA SER A 46 0.10 8.62 -17.50
C SER A 46 -1.06 8.57 -16.50
N VAL A 47 -0.75 8.26 -15.23
CA VAL A 47 -1.71 8.28 -14.11
C VAL A 47 -1.31 9.32 -13.07
N ASP A 48 -2.30 9.94 -12.41
CA ASP A 48 -2.05 11.00 -11.43
C ASP A 48 -1.82 10.48 -10.01
N CYS A 49 -2.19 9.23 -9.71
CA CYS A 49 -1.93 8.60 -8.41
C CYS A 49 -1.31 7.20 -8.56
N ILE A 50 -0.42 6.84 -7.62
CA ILE A 50 0.28 5.55 -7.64
C ILE A 50 -0.69 4.38 -7.46
N THR A 51 -1.82 4.61 -6.77
CA THR A 51 -2.88 3.62 -6.55
C THR A 51 -3.66 3.33 -7.83
N SER A 52 -3.75 4.29 -8.75
CA SER A 52 -4.39 4.19 -10.07
C SER A 52 -3.52 3.47 -11.10
N HIS A 53 -2.21 3.32 -10.83
CA HIS A 53 -1.33 2.54 -11.70
C HIS A 53 -1.76 1.06 -11.71
N PRO A 54 -1.93 0.40 -12.86
CA PRO A 54 -2.48 -0.96 -12.91
C PRO A 54 -1.62 -1.99 -12.18
N ALA A 55 -0.29 -1.82 -12.21
CA ALA A 55 0.61 -2.67 -11.44
C ALA A 55 0.42 -2.55 -9.92
N PHE A 56 -0.18 -1.48 -9.40
CA PHE A 56 -0.46 -1.36 -7.96
C PHE A 56 -1.39 -2.49 -7.49
N LYS A 57 -2.48 -2.73 -8.24
CA LYS A 57 -3.42 -3.82 -7.93
C LYS A 57 -2.72 -5.19 -7.93
N THR A 58 -1.87 -5.45 -8.92
CA THR A 58 -1.18 -6.74 -9.04
C THR A 58 -0.03 -6.92 -8.06
N VAL A 59 0.81 -5.89 -7.87
CA VAL A 59 2.05 -6.00 -7.08
C VAL A 59 1.80 -5.81 -5.59
N VAL A 60 0.84 -4.95 -5.23
CA VAL A 60 0.63 -4.46 -3.87
C VAL A 60 -0.66 -5.02 -3.24
N LEU A 61 -1.71 -5.29 -4.01
CA LEU A 61 -3.02 -5.71 -3.48
C LEU A 61 -3.40 -7.18 -3.76
N ASP A 62 -2.72 -7.88 -4.67
CA ASP A 62 -3.04 -9.27 -4.99
C ASP A 62 -2.57 -10.22 -3.88
N PRO A 63 -3.48 -10.93 -3.18
CA PRO A 63 -3.11 -11.81 -2.07
C PRO A 63 -2.15 -12.94 -2.46
N PHE A 64 -2.24 -13.48 -3.68
CA PHE A 64 -1.36 -14.55 -4.15
C PHE A 64 0.04 -14.03 -4.42
N VAL A 65 0.16 -12.83 -4.99
CA VAL A 65 1.45 -12.16 -5.16
C VAL A 65 2.06 -11.81 -3.81
N LEU A 66 1.27 -11.33 -2.85
CA LEU A 66 1.75 -11.04 -1.51
C LEU A 66 2.17 -12.31 -0.76
N GLU A 67 1.41 -13.40 -0.84
CA GLU A 67 1.78 -14.66 -0.20
C GLU A 67 3.13 -15.17 -0.73
N THR A 68 3.30 -15.20 -2.05
CA THR A 68 4.55 -15.65 -2.67
C THR A 68 5.72 -14.73 -2.30
N ALA A 69 5.52 -13.41 -2.36
CA ALA A 69 6.53 -12.44 -1.95
C ALA A 69 6.92 -12.60 -0.47
N TYR A 70 5.96 -12.85 0.43
CA TYR A 70 6.23 -13.09 1.84
C TYR A 70 7.19 -14.26 2.05
N TYR A 71 7.00 -15.38 1.35
CA TYR A 71 7.93 -16.51 1.44
C TYR A 71 9.34 -16.14 0.97
N SER A 72 9.48 -15.34 -0.08
CA SER A 72 10.78 -14.83 -0.52
C SER A 72 11.44 -13.89 0.49
N TYR A 73 10.66 -13.30 1.41
CA TYR A 73 11.17 -12.36 2.42
C TYR A 73 11.66 -13.06 3.68
N ARG A 74 11.15 -14.26 3.96
CA ARG A 74 11.55 -15.08 5.12
C ARG A 74 13.00 -15.53 4.96
N LYS A 75 13.94 -14.79 5.53
CA LYS A 75 15.38 -15.16 5.55
C LYS A 75 15.76 -16.32 6.49
N SER A 76 14.81 -17.15 6.95
CA SER A 76 15.11 -18.19 7.94
C SER A 76 15.18 -19.59 7.33
N LYS A 77 16.39 -20.16 7.35
CA LYS A 77 16.72 -21.58 7.15
C LYS A 77 15.95 -22.57 8.07
N TYR A 78 15.26 -22.07 9.09
CA TYR A 78 14.55 -22.85 10.12
C TYR A 78 13.01 -22.73 10.07
N ARG A 79 12.47 -22.04 9.07
CA ARG A 79 11.02 -21.83 8.90
C ARG A 79 10.50 -22.46 7.61
N ARG A 80 10.86 -23.73 7.40
CA ARG A 80 10.39 -24.55 6.26
C ARG A 80 8.94 -24.97 6.53
N GLY A 81 8.02 -24.59 5.65
CA GLY A 81 6.60 -24.95 5.73
C GLY A 81 5.70 -23.85 5.17
N LYS A 82 4.61 -24.27 4.51
CA LYS A 82 3.51 -23.37 4.15
C LYS A 82 2.92 -22.80 5.45
N LEU A 83 2.56 -21.53 5.42
CA LEU A 83 1.73 -20.95 6.48
C LEU A 83 0.43 -21.76 6.57
N SER A 84 -0.09 -21.96 7.78
CA SER A 84 -1.42 -22.51 7.93
C SER A 84 -2.46 -21.57 7.32
N THR A 85 -3.63 -22.09 6.93
CA THR A 85 -4.72 -21.30 6.36
C THR A 85 -5.13 -20.12 7.27
N GLY A 86 -4.98 -20.27 8.59
CA GLY A 86 -5.22 -19.20 9.56
C GLY A 86 -4.16 -18.10 9.56
N GLU A 87 -2.89 -18.45 9.34
CA GLU A 87 -1.80 -17.48 9.21
C GLU A 87 -1.83 -16.73 7.89
N LEU A 88 -2.31 -17.36 6.81
CA LEU A 88 -2.54 -16.71 5.51
C LEU A 88 -3.73 -15.74 5.54
N ARG A 89 -4.70 -15.96 6.43
CA ARG A 89 -5.79 -14.99 6.69
C ARG A 89 -5.35 -13.83 7.60
N ASN A 90 -4.07 -13.74 7.95
CA ASN A 90 -3.58 -12.66 8.77
C ASN A 90 -3.42 -11.38 7.95
N TYR A 91 -4.43 -10.50 8.00
CA TYR A 91 -4.40 -9.17 7.40
C TYR A 91 -3.17 -8.33 7.79
N ARG A 92 -2.54 -8.60 8.95
CA ARG A 92 -1.27 -7.93 9.31
C ARG A 92 -0.12 -8.37 8.41
N LEU A 93 -0.08 -9.64 7.99
CA LEU A 93 0.93 -10.17 7.08
C LEU A 93 0.77 -9.58 5.68
N TYR A 94 -0.47 -9.47 5.18
CA TYR A 94 -0.72 -8.85 3.89
C TYR A 94 -0.34 -7.37 3.89
N ARG A 95 -0.76 -6.59 4.90
CA ARG A 95 -0.34 -5.17 5.02
C ARG A 95 1.18 -5.03 5.06
N TYR A 96 1.85 -5.81 5.92
CA TYR A 96 3.32 -5.80 6.00
C TYR A 96 3.98 -6.09 4.65
N THR A 97 3.47 -7.09 3.93
CA THR A 97 4.05 -7.51 2.66
C THR A 97 3.75 -6.53 1.55
N ALA A 98 2.54 -5.95 1.53
CA ALA A 98 2.10 -4.91 0.60
C ALA A 98 2.97 -3.65 0.72
N TYR A 99 3.18 -3.15 1.95
CA TYR A 99 4.09 -2.03 2.19
C TYR A 99 5.48 -2.31 1.62
N ARG A 100 6.01 -3.50 1.91
CA ARG A 100 7.35 -3.90 1.45
C ARG A 100 7.43 -4.12 -0.06
N GLN A 101 6.37 -4.60 -0.69
CA GLN A 101 6.26 -4.72 -2.14
C GLN A 101 6.25 -3.35 -2.81
N LEU A 102 5.45 -2.40 -2.30
CA LEU A 102 5.43 -1.03 -2.80
C LEU A 102 6.82 -0.37 -2.70
N THR A 103 7.47 -0.52 -1.54
CA THR A 103 8.85 -0.04 -1.36
C THR A 103 9.81 -0.67 -2.38
N ARG A 104 9.73 -1.98 -2.60
CA ARG A 104 10.61 -2.66 -3.57
C ARG A 104 10.33 -2.28 -5.01
N TRP A 105 9.07 -2.09 -5.36
CA TRP A 105 8.68 -1.71 -6.71
C TRP A 105 9.21 -0.32 -7.06
N CYS A 106 9.13 0.65 -6.14
CA CYS A 106 9.55 2.02 -6.44
C CYS A 106 11.05 2.26 -6.18
N TRP A 107 11.64 1.68 -5.12
CA TRP A 107 13.05 1.94 -4.76
C TRP A 107 14.01 0.77 -5.02
N GLY A 108 13.51 -0.38 -5.47
CA GLY A 108 14.33 -1.58 -5.62
C GLY A 108 14.74 -2.19 -4.27
N MET A 109 15.94 -2.75 -4.20
CA MET A 109 16.48 -3.30 -2.95
C MET A 109 17.11 -2.20 -2.08
N LEU A 110 16.43 -1.85 -1.00
CA LEU A 110 16.99 -0.99 0.04
C LEU A 110 18.01 -1.74 0.90
N GLY A 111 19.14 -1.10 1.19
CA GLY A 111 20.14 -1.59 2.14
C GLY A 111 19.65 -1.52 3.59
N ASN A 112 20.45 -2.04 4.53
CA ASN A 112 20.13 -1.96 5.95
C ASN A 112 19.99 -0.48 6.39
N ASN A 113 19.01 -0.21 7.26
CA ASN A 113 18.69 1.12 7.82
C ASN A 113 18.19 2.18 6.83
N ASN A 114 17.95 1.85 5.56
CA ASN A 114 17.25 2.77 4.65
C ASN A 114 15.74 2.53 4.75
N ARG A 115 15.08 3.26 5.65
CA ARG A 115 13.62 3.24 5.79
C ARG A 115 13.04 4.34 4.91
N VAL A 116 11.94 4.02 4.24
CA VAL A 116 11.22 4.93 3.36
C VAL A 116 9.80 5.04 3.90
N GLU A 117 9.34 6.27 4.06
CA GLU A 117 7.95 6.58 4.38
C GLU A 117 7.10 6.44 3.11
N LEU A 118 5.95 5.79 3.24
CA LEU A 118 5.04 5.53 2.13
C LEU A 118 3.97 6.62 2.09
N PRO A 119 3.43 6.96 0.90
CA PRO A 119 2.43 8.00 0.78
C PRO A 119 1.08 7.56 1.36
N ALA A 120 0.33 8.52 1.87
CA ALA A 120 -0.97 8.33 2.50
C ALA A 120 -1.96 7.61 1.57
N CYS A 121 -2.10 8.04 0.31
CA CYS A 121 -3.00 7.40 -0.66
C CYS A 121 -2.78 5.88 -0.75
N ALA A 122 -1.51 5.44 -0.80
CA ALA A 122 -1.18 4.03 -0.86
C ALA A 122 -1.42 3.31 0.48
N ILE A 123 -1.10 3.95 1.60
CA ILE A 123 -1.34 3.40 2.94
C ILE A 123 -2.84 3.18 3.16
N THR A 124 -3.67 4.16 2.84
CA THR A 124 -5.13 4.11 2.96
C THR A 124 -5.69 2.94 2.15
N VAL A 125 -5.36 2.84 0.85
CA VAL A 125 -5.82 1.72 0.02
C VAL A 125 -5.39 0.36 0.56
N ILE A 126 -4.14 0.23 1.03
CA ILE A 126 -3.64 -1.03 1.62
C ILE A 126 -4.38 -1.37 2.92
N ARG A 127 -4.61 -0.39 3.80
CA ARG A 127 -5.32 -0.58 5.08
C ARG A 127 -6.79 -0.96 4.82
N ASN A 128 -7.45 -0.30 3.87
CA ASN A 128 -8.84 -0.57 3.50
C ASN A 128 -8.98 -1.92 2.78
N THR A 129 -7.99 -2.33 1.98
CA THR A 129 -8.01 -3.66 1.32
C THR A 129 -7.80 -4.80 2.32
N PHE A 130 -6.90 -4.60 3.29
CA PHE A 130 -6.51 -5.62 4.27
C PHE A 130 -6.83 -5.19 5.70
N HIS A 131 -8.09 -4.83 5.92
CA HIS A 131 -8.55 -4.43 7.24
C HIS A 131 -8.86 -5.66 8.11
N SER A 132 -8.55 -5.55 9.40
CA SER A 132 -8.62 -6.67 10.35
C SER A 132 -10.06 -7.18 10.62
N GLY A 133 -11.08 -6.55 10.02
CA GLY A 133 -12.50 -6.77 10.29
C GLY A 133 -13.30 -7.39 9.15
N TYR A 134 -12.72 -7.65 7.96
CA TYR A 134 -13.47 -8.34 6.90
C TYR A 134 -13.49 -9.85 7.18
N SER A 135 -14.53 -10.32 7.84
CA SER A 135 -14.89 -11.74 7.76
C SER A 135 -15.60 -11.95 6.43
N ARG A 136 -14.91 -12.48 5.41
CA ARG A 136 -15.63 -13.02 4.25
C ARG A 136 -16.50 -14.16 4.75
N TYR A 137 -17.82 -13.99 4.62
CA TYR A 137 -18.81 -15.06 4.65
C TYR A 137 -18.39 -16.20 3.71
#